data_AF-A0A1Q4UVA6-F1
#
_entry.id   AF-A0A1Q4UVA6-F1
#
_cell.length_a   1.000
_cell.length_b   1.000
_cell.length_c   1.000
_cell.angle_alpha   90.00
_cell.angle_beta   90.00
_cell.angle_gamma   90.00
#
_symmetry.space_group_name_H-M   'P 1'
#
loop_
_entity.id
_entity.type
_entity.pdbx_description
1 polymer ?
#
loop_
_entity_poly.entity_id
_entity_poly.type
_entity_poly.pdbx_seq_one_letter_code
_entity_poly.pdbx_strand_id
1 'polypeptide(L)'
;MRHQTRGRMVRRGVAVAIIAGLAFSTLNGPREWLANLIWPEGPAPWEKVTAVYFPDKNDKTAFRFAGEDLGSLDQCRDAVMELAATNNDPELKNGSYDCAVGYYADDDHTGHYRLTLSQ
;
A
#
# COMPACT_ATOMS: atom_id res chain seq x y z
N MET A 1 -2.59 38.22 -36.00
CA MET A 1 -3.01 37.86 -34.62
C MET A 1 -2.71 36.40 -34.22
N ARG A 2 -1.65 35.73 -34.73
CA ARG A 2 -1.30 34.33 -34.37
C ARG A 2 -0.17 34.18 -33.33
N HIS A 3 0.59 35.24 -33.04
CA HIS A 3 1.72 35.17 -32.10
C HIS A 3 1.33 35.31 -30.62
N GLN A 4 0.25 36.01 -30.30
CA GLN A 4 -0.16 36.25 -28.90
C GLN A 4 -0.74 35.01 -28.20
N THR A 5 -1.43 34.13 -28.94
CA THR A 5 -2.06 32.91 -28.39
C THR A 5 -1.03 31.84 -28.03
N ARG A 6 0.07 31.73 -28.78
CA ARG A 6 1.14 30.75 -28.54
C ARG A 6 1.88 31.01 -27.23
N GLY A 7 2.16 32.28 -26.91
CA GLY A 7 2.82 32.66 -25.65
C GLY A 7 1.97 32.40 -24.41
N ARG A 8 0.65 32.60 -24.48
CA ARG A 8 -0.27 32.26 -23.37
C ARG A 8 -0.38 30.74 -23.16
N MET A 9 -0.42 29.95 -24.23
CA MET A 9 -0.45 28.49 -24.12
C MET A 9 0.85 27.93 -23.55
N VAL A 10 2.02 28.44 -23.97
CA VAL A 10 3.31 28.02 -23.41
C VAL A 10 3.40 28.35 -21.91
N ARG A 11 3.00 29.57 -21.51
CA ARG A 11 2.99 29.97 -20.09
C ARG A 11 2.04 29.13 -19.25
N ARG A 12 0.86 28.79 -19.78
CA ARG A 12 -0.09 27.89 -19.12
C ARG A 12 0.46 26.48 -18.99
N GLY A 13 1.10 25.95 -20.04
CA GLY A 13 1.75 24.64 -19.99
C GLY A 13 2.85 24.57 -18.92
N VAL A 14 3.70 25.60 -18.84
CA VAL A 14 4.74 25.69 -17.81
C VAL A 14 4.13 25.78 -16.41
N ALA A 15 3.10 26.59 -16.21
CA ALA A 15 2.43 26.70 -14.91
C ALA A 15 1.79 25.38 -14.47
N VAL A 16 1.14 24.66 -15.38
CA VAL A 16 0.56 23.33 -15.10
C VAL A 16 1.66 22.33 -14.73
N ALA A 17 2.79 22.33 -15.43
CA ALA A 17 3.91 21.44 -15.11
C ALA A 17 4.51 21.71 -13.72
N ILE A 18 4.63 22.99 -13.33
CA ILE A 18 5.12 23.37 -12.01
C ILE A 18 4.14 22.91 -10.92
N ILE A 19 2.84 23.15 -11.11
CA ILE A 19 1.81 22.74 -10.15
C ILE A 19 1.78 21.21 -10.01
N ALA A 20 1.85 20.48 -11.12
CA ALA A 20 1.89 19.02 -11.10
C ALA A 20 3.14 18.49 -10.37
N GLY A 21 4.31 19.09 -10.61
CA GLY A 21 5.56 18.72 -9.93
C GLY A 21 5.55 19.02 -8.43
N LEU A 22 4.97 20.16 -8.02
CA LEU A 22 4.78 20.50 -6.61
C LEU A 22 3.79 19.54 -5.94
N ALA A 23 2.65 19.26 -6.57
CA ALA A 23 1.65 18.33 -6.04
C ALA A 23 2.21 16.91 -5.88
N PHE A 24 2.99 16.43 -6.85
CA PHE A 24 3.68 15.15 -6.76
C PHE A 24 4.61 15.13 -5.53
N SER A 25 5.42 16.17 -5.34
CA SER A 25 6.41 16.24 -4.26
C SER A 25 5.80 16.26 -2.86
N THR A 26 4.56 16.73 -2.68
CA THR A 26 3.92 16.87 -1.37
C THR A 26 3.02 15.69 -0.98
N LEU A 27 2.58 14.85 -1.92
CA LEU A 27 1.55 13.82 -1.69
C LEU A 27 2.10 12.39 -1.58
N ASN A 28 3.26 12.18 -0.95
CA ASN A 28 3.96 10.87 -0.90
C ASN A 28 4.26 10.20 -2.26
N GLY A 29 3.87 10.82 -3.37
CA GLY A 29 3.99 10.31 -4.74
C GLY A 29 5.41 9.85 -5.13
N PRO A 30 6.50 10.55 -4.77
CA PRO A 30 7.85 10.10 -5.08
C PRO A 30 8.19 8.76 -4.44
N ARG A 31 7.74 8.52 -3.19
CA ARG A 31 8.03 7.28 -2.47
C ARG A 31 7.21 6.14 -3.03
N GLU A 32 5.91 6.35 -3.26
CA GLU A 32 5.05 5.34 -3.87
C GLU A 32 5.48 5.00 -5.30
N TRP A 33 5.83 6.01 -6.10
CA TRP A 33 6.35 5.82 -7.46
C TRP A 33 7.66 5.03 -7.47
N LEU A 34 8.60 5.34 -6.57
CA LEU A 34 9.84 4.58 -6.41
C LEU A 34 9.58 3.14 -5.93
N ALA A 35 8.64 2.95 -5.01
CA ALA A 35 8.24 1.63 -4.52
C ALA A 35 7.66 0.79 -5.67
N ASN A 36 6.74 1.35 -6.46
CA ASN A 36 6.18 0.68 -7.64
C ASN A 36 7.23 0.33 -8.70
N LEU A 37 8.27 1.15 -8.85
CA LEU A 37 9.30 0.92 -9.86
C LEU A 37 10.32 -0.15 -9.44
N ILE A 38 10.76 -0.13 -8.18
CA ILE A 38 11.90 -0.94 -7.70
C ILE A 38 11.42 -2.17 -6.92
N TRP A 39 10.27 -2.09 -6.24
CA TRP A 39 9.67 -3.17 -5.44
C TRP A 39 8.21 -3.45 -5.89
N PRO A 40 7.99 -3.87 -7.16
CA PRO A 40 6.65 -4.11 -7.67
C PRO A 40 5.93 -5.22 -6.90
N GLU A 41 6.65 -6.28 -6.52
CA GLU A 41 6.09 -7.50 -5.93
C GLU A 41 6.27 -7.61 -4.40
N GLY A 42 6.74 -6.55 -3.73
CA GLY A 42 7.05 -6.61 -2.30
C GLY A 42 7.15 -5.25 -1.64
N PRO A 43 7.32 -5.20 -0.31
CA PRO A 43 7.46 -3.96 0.43
C PRO A 43 8.77 -3.27 0.13
N ALA A 44 8.72 -1.96 -0.12
CA ALA A 44 9.91 -1.13 -0.07
C ALA A 44 10.40 -0.98 1.38
N PRO A 45 11.68 -0.63 1.63
CA PRO A 45 12.25 -0.55 2.99
C PRO A 45 11.55 0.44 3.93
N TRP A 46 10.81 1.42 3.39
CA TRP A 46 10.04 2.40 4.15
C TRP A 46 8.55 2.04 4.25
N GLU A 47 8.10 1.01 3.55
CA GLU A 47 6.73 0.52 3.63
C GLU A 47 6.59 -0.47 4.79
N LYS A 48 5.36 -0.55 5.29
CA LYS A 48 4.97 -1.47 6.34
C LYS A 48 4.01 -2.50 5.77
N VAL A 49 4.01 -3.68 6.38
CA VAL A 49 3.13 -4.77 6.04
C VAL A 49 2.17 -5.01 7.21
N THR A 50 0.89 -5.01 6.90
CA THR A 50 -0.18 -5.37 7.83
C THR A 50 -0.63 -6.79 7.49
N ALA A 51 -0.61 -7.67 8.50
CA ALA A 51 -1.07 -9.04 8.38
C ALA A 51 -2.55 -9.12 8.78
N VAL A 52 -3.40 -9.52 7.84
CA VAL A 52 -4.83 -9.67 8.04
C VAL A 52 -5.20 -11.14 7.90
N TYR A 53 -5.74 -11.73 8.96
CA TYR A 53 -6.19 -13.12 9.01
C TYR A 53 -7.71 -13.19 8.91
N PHE A 54 -8.20 -14.09 8.05
CA PHE A 54 -9.60 -14.45 7.92
C PHE A 54 -9.79 -15.88 8.44
N PRO A 55 -10.57 -16.09 9.51
CA PRO A 55 -10.84 -17.43 10.05
C PRO A 55 -11.56 -18.37 9.08
N ASP A 56 -12.39 -17.82 8.19
CA ASP A 56 -13.07 -18.55 7.12
C ASP A 56 -12.70 -17.93 5.78
N LYS A 57 -12.07 -18.73 4.91
CA LYS A 57 -11.69 -18.29 3.56
C LYS A 57 -12.88 -17.89 2.67
N ASN A 58 -14.09 -18.33 3.01
CA ASN A 58 -15.32 -17.98 2.28
C ASN A 58 -15.99 -16.71 2.84
N ASP A 59 -15.62 -16.26 4.04
CA ASP A 59 -16.17 -15.08 4.69
C ASP A 59 -15.06 -14.11 5.12
N LYS A 60 -14.76 -13.15 4.24
CA LYS A 60 -13.79 -12.09 4.51
C LYS A 60 -14.33 -10.97 5.43
N THR A 61 -15.60 -11.00 5.85
CA THR A 61 -16.15 -9.96 6.74
C THR A 61 -15.69 -10.13 8.18
N ALA A 62 -15.42 -11.37 8.59
CA ALA A 62 -14.78 -11.70 9.85
C ALA A 62 -13.26 -11.73 9.65
N PHE A 63 -12.58 -10.66 10.02
CA PHE A 63 -11.12 -10.59 9.95
C PHE A 63 -10.50 -10.20 11.29
N ARG A 64 -9.22 -10.52 11.45
CA ARG A 64 -8.40 -10.15 12.60
C ARG A 64 -7.04 -9.66 12.12
N PHE A 65 -6.51 -8.61 12.74
CA PHE A 65 -5.13 -8.22 12.52
C PHE A 65 -4.21 -9.19 13.27
N ALA A 66 -3.34 -9.87 12.54
CA ALA A 66 -2.32 -10.75 13.10
C ALA A 66 -1.05 -9.97 13.47
N GLY A 67 -0.82 -8.83 12.84
CA GLY A 67 0.30 -7.93 13.13
C GLY A 67 0.23 -6.67 12.28
N GLU A 68 0.70 -5.57 12.84
CA GLU A 68 0.83 -4.26 12.20
C GLU A 68 2.33 -3.88 12.16
N ASP A 69 2.72 -2.99 11.25
CA ASP A 69 4.09 -2.48 11.11
C ASP A 69 5.19 -3.52 10.79
N LEU A 70 4.83 -4.65 10.18
CA LEU A 70 5.78 -5.70 9.82
C LEU A 70 6.69 -5.24 8.67
N GLY A 71 7.95 -5.69 8.68
CA GLY A 71 8.98 -5.27 7.73
C GLY A 71 9.09 -6.13 6.49
N SER A 72 8.44 -7.29 6.45
CA SER A 72 8.51 -8.23 5.33
C SER A 72 7.26 -9.09 5.19
N LEU A 73 7.11 -9.71 4.02
CA LEU A 73 6.06 -10.69 3.76
C LEU A 73 6.24 -11.98 4.57
N ASP A 74 7.49 -12.36 4.86
CA ASP A 74 7.78 -13.51 5.72
C ASP A 74 7.27 -13.27 7.15
N GLN A 75 7.51 -12.07 7.71
CA GLN A 75 6.97 -11.69 9.02
C GLN A 75 5.44 -11.66 9.02
N CYS A 76 4.82 -11.22 7.92
CA CYS A 76 3.37 -11.29 7.76
C CYS A 76 2.86 -12.73 7.81
N ARG A 77 3.48 -13.63 7.04
CA ARG A 77 3.13 -15.04 7.03
C ARG A 77 3.29 -15.68 8.41
N ASP A 78 4.41 -15.42 9.08
CA ASP A 78 4.69 -15.99 10.41
C ASP A 78 3.62 -15.55 11.43
N ALA A 79 3.29 -14.25 11.44
CA ALA A 79 2.25 -13.71 12.33
C ALA A 79 0.86 -14.33 12.06
N VAL A 80 0.50 -14.53 10.79
CA VAL A 80 -0.76 -15.19 10.42
C VAL A 80 -0.75 -16.65 10.89
N MET A 81 0.32 -17.39 10.65
CA MET A 81 0.40 -18.81 11.02
C MET A 81 0.31 -19.00 12.53
N GLU A 82 0.91 -18.11 13.31
CA GLU A 82 0.77 -18.09 14.78
C GLU A 82 -0.69 -17.86 15.22
N LEU A 83 -1.35 -16.87 14.61
CA LEU A 83 -2.76 -16.58 14.91
C LEU A 83 -3.69 -17.72 14.45
N ALA A 84 -3.42 -18.30 13.29
CA ALA A 84 -4.18 -19.43 12.75
C ALA A 84 -4.04 -20.67 13.65
N ALA A 85 -2.84 -20.96 14.16
CA ALA A 85 -2.64 -22.02 15.15
C ALA A 85 -3.44 -21.78 16.44
N THR A 86 -3.47 -20.54 16.93
CA THR A 86 -4.30 -20.14 18.08
C THR A 86 -5.79 -20.30 17.80
N ASN A 87 -6.20 -20.21 16.54
CA ASN A 87 -7.57 -20.39 16.08
C ASN A 87 -7.91 -21.84 15.67
N ASN A 88 -7.10 -22.83 16.08
CA ASN A 88 -7.23 -24.25 15.75
C ASN A 88 -7.11 -24.57 14.24
N ASP A 89 -6.41 -23.73 13.48
CA ASP A 89 -6.12 -23.93 12.05
C ASP A 89 -4.63 -23.73 11.74
N PRO A 90 -3.72 -24.54 12.33
CA PRO A 90 -2.27 -24.35 12.21
C PRO A 90 -1.72 -24.57 10.79
N GLU A 91 -2.52 -25.17 9.91
CA GLU A 91 -2.17 -25.41 8.50
C GLU A 91 -2.96 -24.50 7.54
N LEU A 92 -3.74 -23.55 8.07
CA LEU A 92 -4.55 -22.61 7.30
C LEU A 92 -5.45 -23.30 6.25
N LYS A 93 -6.12 -24.38 6.65
CA LYS A 93 -7.02 -25.16 5.77
C LYS A 93 -8.37 -24.48 5.61
N ASN A 94 -8.81 -23.80 6.67
CA ASN A 94 -10.14 -23.20 6.78
C ASN A 94 -10.07 -21.68 6.59
N GLY A 95 -9.03 -21.05 7.11
CA GLY A 95 -8.80 -19.63 6.96
C GLY A 95 -8.10 -19.23 5.67
N SER A 96 -7.93 -17.94 5.49
CA SER A 96 -7.07 -17.31 4.49
C SER A 96 -6.40 -16.07 5.09
N TYR A 97 -5.46 -15.46 4.38
CA TYR A 97 -4.87 -14.21 4.83
C TYR A 97 -4.51 -13.28 3.70
N ASP A 98 -4.44 -11.99 4.05
CA ASP A 98 -3.95 -10.93 3.19
C ASP A 98 -2.75 -10.26 3.87
N CYS A 99 -1.65 -10.11 3.14
CA CYS A 99 -0.54 -9.23 3.51
C CYS A 99 -0.70 -7.91 2.76
N ALA A 100 -1.12 -6.87 3.47
CA ALA A 100 -1.34 -5.55 2.91
C ALA A 100 -0.06 -4.71 3.07
N VAL A 101 0.56 -4.35 1.95
CA VAL A 101 1.79 -3.57 1.87
C VAL A 101 1.44 -2.11 1.61
N GLY A 102 2.02 -1.23 2.42
CA GLY A 102 1.81 0.20 2.34
C GLY A 102 1.10 0.68 3.59
N TYR A 103 1.78 1.50 4.38
CA TYR A 103 1.14 2.29 5.41
C TYR A 103 1.85 3.63 5.41
N TYR A 104 1.17 4.63 4.84
CA TYR A 104 1.51 6.02 5.06
C TYR A 104 0.58 6.45 6.19
N ALA A 105 1.11 6.62 7.39
CA ALA A 105 0.36 7.26 8.45
C ALA A 105 0.08 8.69 7.98
N ASP A 106 -1.15 8.97 7.56
CA ASP A 106 -1.71 10.29 7.82
C ASP A 106 -2.08 10.33 9.30
N ASP A 107 -2.05 11.53 9.87
CA ASP A 107 -2.22 11.81 11.31
C ASP A 107 -3.54 11.25 11.91
N ASP A 108 -4.45 10.75 11.07
CA ASP A 108 -5.79 10.25 11.39
C ASP A 108 -5.93 8.71 11.36
N HIS A 109 -4.83 7.94 11.36
CA HIS A 109 -4.80 6.46 11.30
C HIS A 109 -5.40 5.84 10.02
N THR A 110 -5.83 6.65 9.05
CA THR A 110 -6.16 6.21 7.69
C THR A 110 -4.89 5.92 6.91
N GLY A 111 -4.66 4.64 6.59
CA GLY A 111 -3.53 4.19 5.79
C GLY A 111 -3.91 3.90 4.34
N HIS A 112 -3.00 4.22 3.42
CA HIS A 112 -3.09 3.82 2.02
C HIS A 112 -2.23 2.57 1.75
N TYR A 113 -2.89 1.47 1.39
CA TYR A 113 -2.22 0.24 0.94
C TYR A 113 -1.97 0.30 -0.57
N ARG A 114 -0.74 0.00 -0.98
CA ARG A 114 -0.31 -0.05 -2.39
C ARG A 114 -0.57 -1.41 -3.01
N LEU A 115 -0.33 -2.47 -2.26
CA LEU A 115 -0.40 -3.86 -2.73
C LEU A 115 -1.03 -4.73 -1.65
N THR A 116 -1.90 -5.65 -2.05
CA THR A 116 -2.40 -6.71 -1.17
C THR A 116 -2.09 -8.06 -1.79
N LEU A 117 -1.39 -8.90 -1.04
CA LEU A 117 -1.07 -10.27 -1.43
C LEU A 117 -1.97 -11.22 -0.64
N SER A 118 -2.89 -11.87 -1.33
CA SER A 118 -3.84 -12.84 -0.76
C SER A 118 -3.34 -14.27 -0.92
N GLN A 119 -3.46 -15.07 0.12
CA GLN A 119 -3.07 -16.48 0.17
C GLN A 119 -4.10 -17.34 0.90
#